data_AF-A0A2S6PTR4-F1
#
_entry.id   AF-A0A2S6PTR4-F1
#
_cell.length_a   1.000
_cell.length_b   1.000
_cell.length_c   1.000
_cell.angle_alpha   90.00
_cell.angle_beta   90.00
_cell.angle_gamma   90.00
#
_symmetry.space_group_name_H-M   'P 1'
#
loop_
_entity.id
_entity.type
_entity.pdbx_description
1 polymer ?
#
loop_
_entity_poly.entity_id
_entity_poly.type
_entity_poly.pdbx_seq_one_letter_code
_entity_poly.pdbx_strand_id
1 'polypeptide(L)'
;MAAESENGLPARLSALDAAVNGGTAPPGDASWEDGHARWELYRRAAEQPAAHALLLDAVRAETDGPLASAVVVLMLEKTPVAAHGSWTAALDPEVRDFAERRSGELAVLESLDRNAPAYDADGVGAWSDWLQLRAARSRAENHRPVLDLLAEHGRTNRIRRTAAESVADLRKA
;
A
#
# COMPACT_ATOMS: atom_id res chain seq x y z
N MET A 1 -15.70 30.90 20.36
CA MET A 1 -14.66 29.94 19.93
C MET A 1 -15.22 28.53 20.03
N ALA A 2 -16.06 28.12 19.08
CA ALA A 2 -16.75 26.81 19.11
C ALA A 2 -17.00 26.31 17.68
N ALA A 3 -15.94 26.21 16.87
CA ALA A 3 -16.04 25.76 15.48
C ALA A 3 -14.95 24.75 15.07
N GLU A 4 -14.04 24.37 15.97
CA GLU A 4 -12.96 23.41 15.66
C GLU A 4 -13.35 21.94 15.92
N SER A 5 -14.40 21.68 16.71
CA SER A 5 -14.80 20.30 17.07
C SER A 5 -15.52 19.51 15.99
N GLU A 6 -16.18 20.15 15.02
CA GLU A 6 -16.92 19.43 13.95
C GLU A 6 -16.00 18.85 12.87
N ASN A 7 -14.74 19.30 12.84
CA ASN A 7 -13.71 18.84 11.90
C ASN A 7 -12.51 18.21 12.63
N GLY A 8 -12.70 17.64 13.81
CA GLY A 8 -11.66 16.87 14.52
C GLY A 8 -11.55 15.43 14.03
N LEU A 9 -10.41 14.78 14.31
CA LEU A 9 -10.23 13.34 14.05
C LEU A 9 -11.37 12.47 14.61
N PRO A 10 -11.89 12.69 15.85
CA PRO A 10 -12.99 11.88 16.38
C PRO A 10 -14.26 11.89 15.52
N ALA A 11 -14.65 13.06 14.98
CA ALA A 11 -15.82 13.17 14.12
C ALA A 11 -15.64 12.39 12.81
N ARG A 12 -14.43 12.43 12.22
CA ARG A 12 -14.11 11.65 11.00
C ARG A 12 -14.11 10.16 11.27
N LEU A 13 -13.60 9.72 12.41
CA LEU A 13 -13.62 8.32 12.82
C LEU A 13 -15.03 7.81 13.05
N SER A 14 -15.90 8.61 13.69
CA SER A 14 -17.31 8.26 13.84
C SER A 14 -18.04 8.14 12.49
N ALA A 15 -17.79 9.06 11.56
CA ALA A 15 -18.37 8.99 10.21
C ALA A 15 -17.85 7.77 9.43
N LEU A 16 -16.55 7.48 9.53
CA LEU A 16 -15.93 6.32 8.91
C LEU A 16 -16.47 5.01 9.50
N ASP A 17 -16.61 4.91 10.82
CA ASP A 17 -17.16 3.75 11.50
C ASP A 17 -18.62 3.48 11.12
N ALA A 18 -19.44 4.55 11.05
CA ALA A 18 -20.82 4.44 10.59
C ALA A 18 -20.92 3.92 9.14
N ALA A 19 -20.02 4.36 8.26
CA ALA A 19 -19.95 3.89 6.88
C ALA A 19 -19.48 2.43 6.78
N VAL A 20 -18.51 2.02 7.59
CA VAL A 20 -17.91 0.68 7.57
C VAL A 20 -18.81 -0.37 8.23
N ASN A 21 -19.51 -0.02 9.31
CA ASN A 21 -20.32 -0.94 10.11
C ASN A 21 -21.84 -0.77 9.91
N GLY A 22 -22.26 0.10 8.98
CA GLY A 22 -23.66 0.17 8.52
C GLY A 22 -24.66 0.75 9.53
N GLY A 23 -24.27 1.76 10.32
CA GLY A 23 -25.17 2.56 11.18
C GLY A 23 -26.02 1.82 12.22
N THR A 24 -25.85 0.50 12.36
CA THR A 24 -26.64 -0.39 13.24
C THR A 24 -25.82 -1.00 14.36
N ALA A 25 -24.49 -0.83 14.31
CA ALA A 25 -23.67 -1.04 15.49
C ALA A 25 -24.03 0.06 16.51
N PRO A 26 -24.38 -0.28 17.77
CA PRO A 26 -24.41 0.74 18.81
C PRO A 26 -23.05 1.44 18.78
N PRO A 27 -22.98 2.77 19.00
CA PRO A 27 -21.69 3.44 19.11
C PRO A 27 -20.92 2.66 20.16
N GLY A 28 -19.88 1.94 19.73
CA GLY A 28 -19.04 1.26 20.67
C GLY A 28 -18.48 2.32 21.61
N ASP A 29 -18.25 1.97 22.86
CA ASP A 29 -17.40 2.74 23.77
C ASP A 29 -15.92 2.74 23.28
N ALA A 30 -15.70 2.73 21.96
CA ALA A 30 -14.41 2.82 21.33
C ALA A 30 -13.89 4.23 21.59
N SER A 31 -13.03 4.34 22.59
CA SER A 31 -12.17 5.50 22.71
C SER A 31 -11.26 5.53 21.49
N TRP A 32 -11.50 6.49 20.60
CA TRP A 32 -10.63 6.73 19.45
C TRP A 32 -9.23 7.19 19.84
N GLU A 33 -8.92 7.34 21.13
CA GLU A 33 -7.56 7.58 21.62
C GLU A 33 -6.66 6.35 21.43
N ASP A 34 -7.22 5.14 21.37
CA ASP A 34 -6.47 3.90 21.13
C ASP A 34 -6.09 3.73 19.64
N GLY A 35 -4.79 3.77 19.37
CA GLY A 35 -4.24 3.55 18.03
C GLY A 35 -4.56 2.18 17.44
N HIS A 36 -4.74 1.13 18.26
CA HIS A 36 -5.14 -0.19 17.78
C HIS A 36 -6.60 -0.21 17.30
N ALA A 37 -7.49 0.47 18.03
CA ALA A 37 -8.88 0.62 17.61
C ALA A 37 -8.99 1.41 16.29
N ARG A 38 -8.21 2.50 16.15
CA ARG A 38 -8.12 3.27 14.90
C ARG A 38 -7.58 2.43 13.75
N TRP A 39 -6.48 1.70 13.96
CA TRP A 39 -5.92 0.79 12.96
C TRP A 39 -6.93 -0.23 12.45
N GLU A 40 -7.67 -0.87 13.35
CA GLU A 40 -8.66 -1.89 12.96
C GLU A 40 -9.85 -1.28 12.18
N LEU A 41 -10.26 -0.05 12.50
CA LEU A 41 -11.22 0.68 11.69
C LEU A 41 -10.66 0.98 10.29
N TYR A 42 -9.46 1.55 10.21
CA TYR A 42 -8.82 1.88 8.93
C TYR A 42 -8.61 0.66 8.04
N ARG A 43 -8.18 -0.46 8.62
CA ARG A 43 -7.99 -1.73 7.91
C ARG A 43 -9.29 -2.24 7.31
N ARG A 44 -10.41 -2.17 8.05
CA ARG A 44 -11.73 -2.55 7.54
C ARG A 44 -12.22 -1.58 6.46
N ALA A 45 -12.02 -0.28 6.65
CA ALA A 45 -12.36 0.74 5.65
C ALA A 45 -11.59 0.55 4.34
N ALA A 46 -10.33 0.15 4.40
CA ALA A 46 -9.50 -0.09 3.22
C ALA A 46 -10.06 -1.18 2.31
N GLU A 47 -10.79 -2.16 2.85
CA GLU A 47 -11.45 -3.22 2.07
C GLU A 47 -12.76 -2.77 1.40
N GLN A 48 -13.26 -1.57 1.71
CA GLN A 48 -14.54 -1.07 1.23
C GLN A 48 -14.34 0.17 0.34
N PRO A 49 -14.41 0.05 -1.01
CA PRO A 49 -14.20 1.18 -1.91
C PRO A 49 -15.10 2.39 -1.62
N ALA A 50 -16.33 2.16 -1.16
CA ALA A 50 -17.26 3.23 -0.77
C ALA A 50 -16.78 4.06 0.45
N ALA A 51 -15.90 3.51 1.29
CA ALA A 51 -15.36 4.17 2.47
C ALA A 51 -14.01 4.88 2.21
N HIS A 52 -13.39 4.70 1.04
CA HIS A 52 -12.04 5.20 0.76
C HIS A 52 -11.91 6.72 0.89
N ALA A 53 -12.93 7.48 0.47
CA ALA A 53 -12.93 8.95 0.62
C ALA A 53 -12.92 9.38 2.09
N LEU A 54 -13.77 8.75 2.93
CA LEU A 54 -13.83 9.02 4.37
C LEU A 54 -12.54 8.57 5.07
N LEU A 55 -11.95 7.45 4.63
CA LEU A 55 -10.66 6.98 5.14
C LEU A 55 -9.55 7.98 4.83
N LEU A 56 -9.48 8.50 3.60
CA LEU A 56 -8.50 9.51 3.21
C LEU A 56 -8.63 10.78 4.08
N ASP A 57 -9.86 11.22 4.35
CA ASP A 57 -10.11 12.37 5.22
C ASP A 57 -9.71 12.10 6.67
N ALA A 58 -9.94 10.88 7.19
CA ALA A 58 -9.49 10.50 8.52
C ALA A 58 -7.94 10.48 8.61
N VAL A 59 -7.26 9.94 7.60
CA VAL A 59 -5.79 9.94 7.51
C VAL A 59 -5.21 11.36 7.53
N ARG A 60 -5.83 12.31 6.83
CA ARG A 60 -5.40 13.72 6.84
C ARG A 60 -5.48 14.38 8.23
N ALA A 61 -6.35 13.86 9.09
CA ALA A 61 -6.53 14.37 10.46
C ALA A 61 -5.81 13.51 11.50
N GLU A 62 -5.18 12.40 11.11
CA GLU A 62 -4.48 11.49 12.01
C GLU A 62 -3.20 12.14 12.51
N THR A 63 -3.06 12.25 13.82
CA THR A 63 -1.89 12.85 14.47
C THR A 63 -0.77 11.83 14.73
N ASP A 64 -1.11 10.54 14.72
CA ASP A 64 -0.12 9.46 14.78
C ASP A 64 0.48 9.22 13.38
N GLY A 65 1.60 9.88 13.09
CA GLY A 65 2.30 9.80 11.81
C GLY A 65 2.62 8.37 11.36
N PRO A 66 3.20 7.51 12.22
CA PRO A 66 3.38 6.09 11.91
C PRO A 66 2.09 5.35 11.52
N LEU A 67 0.99 5.59 12.24
CA LEU A 67 -0.31 4.99 11.92
C LEU A 67 -0.84 5.49 10.56
N ALA A 68 -0.80 6.81 10.31
CA ALA A 68 -1.19 7.41 9.04
C ALA A 68 -0.38 6.83 7.87
N SER A 69 0.95 6.73 8.04
CA SER A 69 1.86 6.17 7.03
C SER A 69 1.54 4.70 6.73
N ALA A 70 1.26 3.89 7.76
CA ALA A 70 0.87 2.49 7.60
C ALA A 70 -0.43 2.33 6.80
N VAL A 71 -1.43 3.18 7.06
CA VAL A 71 -2.71 3.19 6.31
C VAL A 71 -2.49 3.60 4.87
N VAL A 72 -1.69 4.64 4.61
CA VAL A 72 -1.39 5.06 3.25
C VAL A 72 -0.72 3.94 2.47
N VAL A 73 0.30 3.30 3.03
CA VAL A 73 0.98 2.16 2.38
C VAL A 73 0.01 1.01 2.07
N LEU A 74 -0.91 0.70 2.99
CA LEU A 74 -1.99 -0.26 2.75
C LEU A 74 -2.86 0.14 1.56
N MET A 75 -3.21 1.44 1.46
CA MET A 75 -4.05 1.96 0.39
C MET A 75 -3.35 2.01 -0.97
N LEU A 76 -2.03 2.24 -1.01
CA LEU A 76 -1.25 2.14 -2.25
C LEU A 76 -1.31 0.72 -2.83
N GLU A 77 -1.36 -0.33 -2.01
CA GLU A 77 -1.51 -1.70 -2.53
C GLU A 77 -2.93 -2.04 -3.01
N LYS A 78 -3.92 -1.19 -2.71
CA LYS A 78 -5.34 -1.43 -2.99
C LYS A 78 -5.95 -0.50 -4.02
N THR A 79 -5.22 0.55 -4.42
CA THR A 79 -5.71 1.56 -5.35
C THR A 79 -4.85 1.59 -6.61
N PRO A 80 -5.39 2.07 -7.74
CA PRO A 80 -4.59 2.26 -8.94
C PRO A 80 -3.49 3.29 -8.70
N VAL A 81 -2.34 3.14 -9.39
CA VAL A 81 -1.19 4.05 -9.28
C VAL A 81 -1.58 5.51 -9.51
N ALA A 82 -2.53 5.77 -10.41
CA ALA A 82 -3.05 7.11 -10.67
C ALA A 82 -3.67 7.80 -9.43
N ALA A 83 -4.14 7.03 -8.44
CA ALA A 83 -4.70 7.54 -7.20
C ALA A 83 -3.66 7.73 -6.08
N HIS A 84 -2.43 7.22 -6.21
CA HIS A 84 -1.43 7.24 -5.15
C HIS A 84 -1.05 8.66 -4.70
N GLY A 85 -1.11 9.63 -5.61
CA GLY A 85 -0.78 11.03 -5.32
C GLY A 85 -1.68 11.63 -4.23
N SER A 86 -2.98 11.30 -4.21
CA SER A 86 -3.88 11.84 -3.18
C SER A 86 -3.62 11.21 -1.80
N TRP A 87 -3.25 9.93 -1.76
CA TRP A 87 -2.91 9.22 -0.53
C TRP A 87 -1.58 9.68 0.06
N THR A 88 -0.53 9.78 -0.76
CA THR A 88 0.79 10.27 -0.29
C THR A 88 0.74 11.72 0.18
N ALA A 89 -0.02 12.58 -0.51
CA ALA A 89 -0.21 13.97 -0.11
C ALA A 89 -1.01 14.15 1.20
N ALA A 90 -1.70 13.11 1.69
CA ALA A 90 -2.40 13.15 2.97
C ALA A 90 -1.46 13.03 4.18
N LEU A 91 -0.22 12.59 3.98
CA LEU A 91 0.77 12.46 5.04
C LEU A 91 1.49 13.78 5.29
N ASP A 92 1.88 14.00 6.54
CA ASP A 92 2.87 15.01 6.86
C ASP A 92 4.19 14.77 6.10
N PRO A 93 4.89 15.82 5.63
CA PRO A 93 6.13 15.67 4.88
C PRO A 93 7.18 14.83 5.59
N GLU A 94 7.24 14.89 6.93
CA GLU A 94 8.23 14.16 7.74
C GLU A 94 8.09 12.64 7.67
N VAL A 95 6.90 12.12 7.34
CA VAL A 95 6.62 10.66 7.28
C VAL A 95 6.25 10.18 5.87
N ARG A 96 6.37 11.05 4.86
CA ARG A 96 5.89 10.81 3.49
C ARG A 96 6.85 9.98 2.63
N ASP A 97 8.15 10.12 2.82
CA ASP A 97 9.21 9.53 1.97
C ASP A 97 9.03 8.02 1.75
N PHE A 98 8.61 7.29 2.78
CA PHE A 98 8.40 5.85 2.67
C PHE A 98 7.24 5.50 1.74
N ALA A 99 6.13 6.23 1.85
CA ALA A 99 4.95 6.04 1.01
C ALA A 99 5.21 6.44 -0.45
N GLU A 100 5.95 7.53 -0.70
CA GLU A 100 6.35 7.93 -2.05
C GLU A 100 7.25 6.89 -2.72
N ARG A 101 8.26 6.38 -1.99
CA ARG A 101 9.09 5.28 -2.48
C ARG A 101 8.25 4.06 -2.82
N ARG A 102 7.33 3.66 -1.93
CA ARG A 102 6.45 2.51 -2.15
C ARG A 102 5.52 2.70 -3.35
N SER A 103 4.99 3.90 -3.53
CA SER A 103 4.19 4.26 -4.71
C SER A 103 4.99 4.06 -6.01
N GLY A 104 6.25 4.53 -6.05
CA GLY A 104 7.14 4.32 -7.20
C GLY A 104 7.45 2.85 -7.46
N GLU A 105 7.68 2.06 -6.41
CA GLU A 105 7.90 0.61 -6.55
C GLU A 105 6.66 -0.12 -7.08
N LEU A 106 5.46 0.27 -6.64
CA LEU A 106 4.21 -0.27 -7.16
C LEU A 106 3.96 0.12 -8.63
N ALA A 107 4.33 1.35 -9.02
CA ALA A 107 4.29 1.77 -10.42
C ALA A 107 5.22 0.93 -11.32
N VAL A 108 6.41 0.57 -10.82
CA VAL A 108 7.30 -0.36 -11.52
C VAL A 108 6.61 -1.73 -11.70
N LEU A 109 6.00 -2.27 -10.64
CA LEU A 109 5.29 -3.55 -10.70
C LEU A 109 4.13 -3.54 -11.70
N GLU A 110 3.31 -2.49 -11.72
CA GLU A 110 2.23 -2.33 -12.70
C GLU A 110 2.76 -2.19 -14.13
N SER A 111 3.94 -1.59 -14.30
CA SER A 111 4.57 -1.44 -15.61
C SER A 111 5.11 -2.75 -16.18
N LEU A 112 5.42 -3.75 -15.33
CA LEU A 112 6.01 -5.03 -15.77
C LEU A 112 5.14 -5.72 -16.82
N ASP A 113 3.82 -5.57 -16.72
CA ASP A 113 2.90 -6.20 -17.66
C ASP A 113 3.16 -5.80 -19.10
N ARG A 114 3.65 -4.57 -19.31
CA ARG A 114 3.95 -3.99 -20.62
C ARG A 114 5.45 -3.93 -20.92
N ASN A 115 6.27 -3.80 -19.89
CA ASN A 115 7.66 -3.36 -20.02
C ASN A 115 8.68 -4.36 -19.45
N ALA A 116 8.28 -5.56 -19.02
CA ALA A 116 9.21 -6.54 -18.47
C ALA A 116 10.47 -6.78 -19.35
N PRO A 117 10.38 -6.90 -20.69
CA PRO A 117 11.57 -7.07 -21.53
C PRO A 117 12.51 -5.86 -21.61
N ALA A 118 12.07 -4.68 -21.15
CA ALA A 118 12.86 -3.43 -21.24
C ALA A 118 13.84 -3.26 -20.07
N TYR A 119 13.74 -4.09 -19.03
CA TYR A 119 14.66 -4.06 -17.91
C TYR A 119 15.90 -4.93 -18.20
N ASP A 120 17.05 -4.48 -17.72
CA ASP A 120 18.33 -5.19 -17.75
C ASP A 120 18.82 -5.50 -16.32
N ALA A 121 19.99 -6.13 -16.21
CA ALA A 121 20.56 -6.53 -14.93
C ALA A 121 20.83 -5.33 -14.00
N ASP A 122 21.31 -4.21 -14.55
CA ASP A 122 21.61 -3.00 -13.78
C ASP A 122 20.32 -2.33 -13.29
N GLY A 123 19.31 -2.22 -14.16
CA GLY A 123 17.99 -1.69 -13.85
C GLY A 123 17.29 -2.48 -12.74
N VAL A 124 17.31 -3.82 -12.84
CA VAL A 124 16.79 -4.70 -11.78
C VAL A 124 17.66 -4.62 -10.51
N GLY A 125 18.99 -4.53 -10.66
CA GLY A 125 19.94 -4.44 -9.54
C GLY A 125 19.77 -3.19 -8.66
N ALA A 126 19.27 -2.10 -9.25
CA ALA A 126 18.95 -0.85 -8.55
C ALA A 126 17.65 -0.91 -7.72
N TRP A 127 16.80 -1.92 -7.92
CA TRP A 127 15.57 -2.08 -7.15
C TRP A 127 15.85 -2.39 -5.68
N SER A 128 14.92 -1.98 -4.82
CA SER A 128 14.95 -2.36 -3.42
C SER A 128 14.72 -3.87 -3.26
N ASP A 129 15.17 -4.43 -2.13
CA ASP A 129 14.91 -5.82 -1.78
C ASP A 129 13.41 -6.13 -1.74
N TRP A 130 12.57 -5.16 -1.37
CA TRP A 130 11.11 -5.33 -1.38
C TRP A 130 10.57 -5.48 -2.81
N LEU A 131 10.96 -4.58 -3.71
CA LEU A 131 10.52 -4.60 -5.11
C LEU A 131 11.00 -5.87 -5.81
N GLN A 132 12.28 -6.22 -5.65
CA GLN A 132 12.82 -7.47 -6.20
C GLN A 132 12.09 -8.69 -5.68
N LEU A 133 11.80 -8.77 -4.37
CA LEU A 133 11.09 -9.91 -3.79
C LEU A 133 9.62 -9.97 -4.25
N ARG A 134 8.97 -8.82 -4.47
CA ARG A 134 7.60 -8.75 -4.97
C ARG A 134 7.52 -9.19 -6.42
N ALA A 135 8.43 -8.69 -7.27
CA ALA A 135 8.56 -9.11 -8.66
C ALA A 135 8.92 -10.61 -8.79
N ALA A 136 9.84 -11.10 -7.97
CA ALA A 136 10.28 -12.51 -7.95
C ALA A 136 9.15 -13.51 -7.66
N ARG A 137 8.04 -13.08 -7.05
CA ARG A 137 6.87 -13.92 -6.75
C ARG A 137 5.82 -13.91 -7.87
N SER A 138 6.05 -13.16 -8.93
CA SER A 138 5.09 -13.06 -10.03
C SER A 138 4.88 -14.40 -10.71
N ARG A 139 3.65 -14.64 -11.15
CA ARG A 139 3.21 -15.85 -11.86
C ARG A 139 2.69 -15.53 -13.27
N ALA A 140 3.01 -14.35 -13.78
CA ALA A 140 2.61 -13.92 -15.11
C ALA A 140 3.73 -14.24 -16.12
N GLU A 141 3.40 -14.91 -17.23
CA GLU A 141 4.39 -15.36 -18.22
C GLU A 141 5.14 -14.19 -18.87
N ASN A 142 4.45 -13.07 -19.10
CA ASN A 142 5.04 -11.82 -19.59
C ASN A 142 6.14 -11.25 -18.68
N HIS A 143 6.16 -11.60 -17.39
CA HIS A 143 7.19 -11.16 -16.45
C HIS A 143 8.45 -12.03 -16.46
N ARG A 144 8.47 -13.12 -17.24
CA ARG A 144 9.59 -14.06 -17.28
C ARG A 144 10.97 -13.43 -17.54
N PRO A 145 11.15 -12.43 -18.45
CA PRO A 145 12.46 -11.80 -18.63
C PRO A 145 13.04 -11.19 -17.34
N VAL A 146 12.19 -10.53 -16.55
CA VAL A 146 12.58 -9.97 -15.25
C VAL A 146 12.85 -11.06 -14.22
N LEU A 147 12.07 -12.15 -14.23
CA LEU A 147 12.31 -13.29 -13.34
C LEU A 147 13.64 -13.99 -13.63
N ASP A 148 14.00 -14.16 -14.91
CA ASP A 148 15.29 -14.73 -15.31
C ASP A 148 16.45 -13.82 -14.81
N LEU A 149 16.33 -12.49 -14.99
CA LEU A 149 17.30 -11.52 -14.44
C LEU A 149 17.41 -11.58 -12.91
N LEU A 150 16.28 -11.66 -12.20
CA LEU A 150 16.26 -11.76 -10.74
C LEU A 150 16.82 -13.09 -10.23
N ALA A 151 16.66 -14.18 -10.96
CA ALA A 151 17.24 -15.48 -10.61
C ALA A 151 18.77 -15.45 -10.66
N GLU A 152 19.34 -14.72 -11.61
CA GLU A 152 20.78 -14.59 -11.79
C GLU A 152 21.40 -13.48 -10.92
N HIS A 153 20.79 -12.29 -10.92
CA HIS A 153 21.37 -11.06 -10.36
C HIS A 153 20.64 -10.51 -9.13
N GLY A 154 19.60 -11.19 -8.63
CA GLY A 154 18.85 -10.74 -7.45
C GLY A 154 19.79 -10.48 -6.26
N ARG A 155 19.56 -9.40 -5.51
CA ARG A 155 20.48 -8.90 -4.46
C ARG A 155 20.75 -9.91 -3.36
N THR A 156 19.74 -10.72 -3.01
CA THR A 156 19.84 -11.73 -1.95
C THR A 156 19.62 -13.13 -2.48
N ASN A 157 20.16 -14.14 -1.78
CA ASN A 157 19.91 -15.55 -2.11
C ASN A 157 18.40 -15.87 -2.12
N ARG A 158 17.64 -15.30 -1.17
CA ARG A 158 16.18 -15.48 -1.09
C ARG A 158 15.49 -15.01 -2.38
N ILE A 159 15.85 -13.83 -2.88
CA ILE A 159 15.29 -13.28 -4.12
C ILE A 159 15.61 -14.19 -5.31
N ARG A 160 16.90 -14.54 -5.48
CA ARG A 160 17.34 -15.42 -6.58
C ARG A 160 16.59 -16.75 -6.59
N ARG A 161 16.47 -17.39 -5.43
CA ARG A 161 15.75 -18.66 -5.29
C ARG A 161 14.26 -18.52 -5.60
N THR A 162 13.59 -17.52 -5.04
CA THR A 162 12.16 -17.28 -5.30
C THR A 162 11.88 -16.98 -6.77
N ALA A 163 12.76 -16.26 -7.46
CA ALA A 163 12.63 -16.02 -8.89
C ALA A 163 12.83 -17.30 -9.71
N ALA A 164 13.87 -18.09 -9.41
CA ALA A 164 14.13 -19.37 -10.09
C ALA A 164 12.98 -20.37 -9.91
N GLU A 165 12.40 -20.45 -8.71
CA GLU A 165 11.19 -21.24 -8.43
C GLU A 165 10.00 -20.78 -9.30
N SER A 166 9.75 -19.48 -9.38
CA SER A 166 8.66 -18.93 -10.20
C SER A 166 8.85 -19.20 -11.69
N VAL A 167 10.08 -19.06 -12.22
CA VAL A 167 10.41 -19.44 -13.62
C VAL A 167 10.16 -20.92 -13.85
N ALA A 168 10.58 -21.78 -12.93
CA ALA A 168 10.39 -23.22 -13.05
C ALA A 168 8.90 -23.61 -13.04
N ASP A 169 8.08 -22.92 -12.26
CA ASP A 169 6.65 -23.16 -12.22
C ASP A 169 5.93 -22.64 -13.47
N LEU A 170 6.34 -21.50 -14.02
CA LEU A 170 5.84 -20.99 -15.30
C LEU A 170 6.09 -21.96 -16.46
N ARG A 171 7.26 -22.62 -16.48
CA ARG A 171 7.58 -23.63 -17.51
C ARG A 171 6.74 -24.91 -17.44
N LYS A 172 6.04 -25.15 -16.32
CA LYS A 172 5.19 -26.34 -16.11
C LYS A 172 3.71 -26.07 -16.40
N ALA A 173 3.31 -24.80 -16.45
CA ALA A 173 1.94 -24.35 -16.70
C ALA A 173 1.63 -24.36 -18.20
#